data_AF-A0A5V9HJ70-F1
#
_entry.id   AF-A0A5V9HJ70-F1
#
_cell.length_a   1.000
_cell.length_b   1.000
_cell.length_c   1.000
_cell.angle_alpha   90.00
_cell.angle_beta   90.00
_cell.angle_gamma   90.00
#
_symmetry.space_group_name_H-M   'P 1'
#
loop_
_entity.id
_entity.type
_entity.pdbx_description
1 polymer ?
#
loop_
_entity_poly.entity_id
_entity_poly.type
_entity_poly.pdbx_seq_one_letter_code
_entity_poly.pdbx_strand_id
1 'polypeptide(L)'
;MESFETNDIFGLSRDLPLNYIERPDVDFKLKQELQAKKHVVIYGSSKQGKTCVRKHCIKADDYILVQCSNRSDVSELNASILKRAGFEITQSTKKGITGKNKILASIKTTILGFGANAGGEVEDTKSHEQITAPLEIDVDDVNDVIAALKSINFKKMIVLEDFHYMPFETQRDFSIALKAFHETSSIIFVIVGVWLEDNRLIVYNGDLTGRIISVNADKWQDSELEMAIDKGGALLNIDFDPTFKADVVKHCLNSIYLVQEACRRACIECGISGTQQTKRTIGIGLDGKDIIAKIVNDQSARYNSFLINFSDGFQDTELQMHKWILYPVLSSTINELELGLKFKDIRATLQSVHPRGEKLNLGNVTQSLQSTASLQIKKNIMPIILDYDQTNRKLNVVDKGFLIWLQHQNIKDLKDDLELPN
;
A
#
# COMPACT_ATOMS: atom_id res chain seq x y z
N MET A 1 -12.35 35.31 3.84
CA MET A 1 -11.44 34.24 3.37
C MET A 1 -11.74 33.03 4.21
N GLU A 2 -11.89 31.86 3.60
CA GLU A 2 -11.94 30.60 4.34
C GLU A 2 -10.58 30.40 5.03
N SER A 3 -10.59 29.96 6.29
CA SER A 3 -9.38 29.79 7.10
C SER A 3 -9.11 28.30 7.24
N PHE A 4 -7.87 27.90 6.98
CA PHE A 4 -7.41 26.51 7.02
C PHE A 4 -6.31 26.33 8.06
N GLU A 5 -6.18 25.13 8.62
CA GLU A 5 -5.07 24.78 9.50
C GLU A 5 -3.90 24.16 8.71
N THR A 6 -2.67 24.41 9.16
CA THR A 6 -1.46 23.84 8.55
C THR A 6 -1.52 22.32 8.47
N ASN A 7 -2.12 21.67 9.46
CA ASN A 7 -2.21 20.20 9.53
C ASN A 7 -3.25 19.61 8.57
N ASP A 8 -4.28 20.36 8.16
CA ASP A 8 -5.26 19.91 7.15
C ASP A 8 -4.67 19.94 5.74
N ILE A 9 -3.61 20.74 5.55
CA ILE A 9 -2.94 20.95 4.28
C ILE A 9 -1.71 20.06 4.17
N PHE A 10 -0.75 20.23 5.09
CA PHE A 10 0.56 19.56 5.05
C PHE A 10 0.69 18.39 6.04
N GLY A 11 -0.31 18.17 6.88
CA GLY A 11 -0.30 17.11 7.89
C GLY A 11 -0.75 15.74 7.37
N LEU A 12 -0.49 14.73 8.19
CA LEU A 12 -1.05 13.39 7.99
C LEU A 12 -2.53 13.40 8.37
N SER A 13 -3.40 13.69 7.41
CA SER A 13 -4.85 13.63 7.60
C SER A 13 -5.40 12.22 7.35
N ARG A 14 -6.52 11.92 8.02
CA ARG A 14 -7.35 10.76 7.67
C ARG A 14 -8.06 10.98 6.35
N ASP A 15 -8.32 12.22 5.97
CA ASP A 15 -9.00 12.59 4.74
C ASP A 15 -8.00 13.01 3.66
N LEU A 16 -8.52 13.36 2.48
CA LEU A 16 -7.69 13.85 1.39
C LEU A 16 -7.06 15.20 1.83
N PRO A 17 -5.73 15.37 1.74
CA PRO A 17 -5.12 16.64 2.11
C PRO A 17 -5.63 17.75 1.18
N LEU A 18 -5.84 18.96 1.73
CA LEU A 18 -6.46 20.06 0.98
C LEU A 18 -5.62 20.52 -0.22
N ASN A 19 -4.30 20.31 -0.17
CA ASN A 19 -3.38 20.56 -1.29
C ASN A 19 -3.20 19.36 -2.23
N TYR A 20 -4.06 18.34 -2.18
CA TYR A 20 -4.01 17.24 -3.13
C TYR A 20 -4.06 17.76 -4.57
N ILE A 21 -3.18 17.24 -5.43
CA ILE A 21 -3.16 17.57 -6.85
C ILE A 21 -3.55 16.34 -7.67
N GLU A 22 -4.35 16.55 -8.71
CA GLU A 22 -4.64 15.51 -9.68
C GLU A 22 -3.45 15.34 -10.62
N ARG A 23 -2.99 14.10 -10.80
CA ARG A 23 -1.89 13.77 -11.70
C ARG A 23 -2.43 13.07 -12.95
N PRO A 24 -2.16 13.56 -14.17
CA PRO A 24 -2.66 12.94 -15.40
C PRO A 24 -2.30 11.45 -15.53
N ASP A 25 -1.07 11.08 -15.22
CA ASP A 25 -0.58 9.70 -15.36
C ASP A 25 -1.13 8.74 -14.31
N VAL A 26 -1.83 9.25 -13.28
CA VAL A 26 -2.30 8.48 -12.13
C VAL A 26 -3.81 8.60 -11.96
N ASP A 27 -4.32 9.79 -11.64
CA ASP A 27 -5.74 10.04 -11.37
C ASP A 27 -6.60 9.86 -12.62
N PHE A 28 -6.20 10.48 -13.73
CA PHE A 28 -6.95 10.36 -14.99
C PHE A 28 -6.91 8.93 -15.51
N LYS A 29 -5.73 8.29 -15.47
CA LYS A 29 -5.59 6.87 -15.81
C LYS A 29 -6.49 5.99 -14.95
N LEU A 30 -6.52 6.17 -13.63
CA LEU A 30 -7.38 5.40 -12.74
C LEU A 30 -8.86 5.57 -13.10
N LYS A 31 -9.33 6.82 -13.25
CA LYS A 31 -10.73 7.11 -13.62
C LYS A 31 -11.09 6.46 -14.96
N GLN A 32 -10.23 6.57 -15.96
CA GLN A 32 -10.43 5.99 -17.29
C GLN A 32 -10.56 4.45 -17.23
N GLU A 33 -9.67 3.78 -16.52
CA GLU A 33 -9.67 2.31 -16.48
C GLU A 33 -10.83 1.74 -15.65
N LEU A 34 -11.26 2.46 -14.61
CA LEU A 34 -12.48 2.12 -13.87
C LEU A 34 -13.73 2.28 -14.76
N GLN A 35 -13.81 3.33 -15.58
CA GLN A 35 -14.89 3.51 -16.56
C GLN A 35 -14.90 2.39 -17.61
N ALA A 36 -13.72 1.90 -17.99
CA ALA A 36 -13.57 0.74 -18.88
C ALA A 36 -13.92 -0.60 -18.20
N LYS A 37 -14.39 -0.58 -16.94
CA LYS A 37 -14.80 -1.75 -16.14
C LYS A 37 -13.70 -2.78 -15.90
N LYS A 38 -12.44 -2.35 -15.94
CA LYS A 38 -11.29 -3.22 -15.64
C LYS A 38 -11.06 -3.31 -14.15
N HIS A 39 -10.45 -4.41 -13.70
CA HIS A 39 -9.82 -4.43 -12.39
C HIS A 39 -8.60 -3.50 -12.39
N VAL A 40 -8.33 -2.84 -11.27
CA VAL A 40 -7.21 -1.89 -11.17
C VAL A 40 -6.33 -2.23 -9.98
N VAL A 41 -5.01 -2.18 -10.19
CA VAL A 41 -4.00 -2.24 -9.13
C VAL A 41 -3.39 -0.85 -8.95
N ILE A 42 -3.54 -0.25 -7.78
CA ILE A 42 -2.85 0.98 -7.40
C ILE A 42 -1.61 0.58 -6.59
N TYR A 43 -0.43 0.72 -7.18
CA TYR A 43 0.84 0.29 -6.57
C TYR A 43 1.85 1.43 -6.45
N GLY A 44 2.94 1.19 -5.73
CA GLY A 44 4.03 2.14 -5.51
C GLY A 44 4.57 2.08 -4.09
N SER A 45 5.68 2.78 -3.85
CA SER A 45 6.34 2.85 -2.54
C SER A 45 5.40 3.33 -1.41
N SER A 46 5.80 3.04 -0.17
CA SER A 46 5.05 3.47 1.01
C SER A 46 4.89 5.00 1.05
N LYS A 47 3.74 5.49 1.52
CA LYS A 47 3.41 6.92 1.67
C LYS A 47 3.45 7.79 0.39
N GLN A 48 3.30 7.18 -0.80
CA GLN A 48 3.29 7.91 -2.08
C GLN A 48 1.89 8.38 -2.57
N GLY A 49 0.88 8.36 -1.70
CA GLY A 49 -0.47 8.86 -2.03
C GLY A 49 -1.43 7.85 -2.65
N LYS A 50 -1.15 6.53 -2.60
CA LYS A 50 -2.07 5.47 -3.10
C LYS A 50 -3.51 5.61 -2.57
N THR A 51 -3.66 5.71 -1.24
CA THR A 51 -4.96 5.88 -0.59
C THR A 51 -5.61 7.23 -0.94
N CYS A 52 -4.81 8.29 -1.14
CA CYS A 52 -5.31 9.60 -1.56
C CYS A 52 -5.91 9.54 -2.97
N VAL A 53 -5.17 8.97 -3.93
CA VAL A 53 -5.63 8.74 -5.31
C VAL A 53 -6.94 7.96 -5.32
N ARG A 54 -7.03 6.87 -4.54
CA ARG A 54 -8.26 6.08 -4.42
C ARG A 54 -9.43 6.90 -3.88
N LYS A 55 -9.25 7.60 -2.75
CA LYS A 55 -10.31 8.41 -2.12
C LYS A 55 -10.77 9.55 -3.02
N HIS A 56 -9.84 10.13 -3.77
CA HIS A 56 -10.13 11.21 -4.70
C HIS A 56 -10.91 10.73 -5.93
N CYS A 57 -10.53 9.57 -6.49
CA CYS A 57 -11.13 9.05 -7.71
C CYS A 57 -12.40 8.23 -7.49
N ILE A 58 -12.62 7.69 -6.28
CA ILE A 58 -13.72 6.77 -5.98
C ILE A 58 -14.47 7.25 -4.74
N LYS A 59 -15.77 7.52 -4.88
CA LYS A 59 -16.62 7.95 -3.77
C LYS A 59 -16.77 6.83 -2.75
N ALA A 60 -16.82 7.18 -1.46
CA ALA A 60 -16.94 6.23 -0.36
C ALA A 60 -18.14 5.27 -0.50
N ASP A 61 -19.27 5.77 -1.04
CA ASP A 61 -20.47 4.97 -1.21
C ASP A 61 -20.41 3.97 -2.37
N ASP A 62 -19.47 4.15 -3.30
CA ASP A 62 -19.34 3.34 -4.51
C ASP A 62 -18.49 2.07 -4.29
N TYR A 63 -17.88 1.89 -3.11
CA TYR A 63 -17.08 0.70 -2.81
C TYR A 63 -17.33 0.13 -1.41
N ILE A 64 -16.99 -1.15 -1.23
CA ILE A 64 -16.69 -1.73 0.08
C ILE A 64 -15.18 -1.86 0.24
N LEU A 65 -14.68 -1.72 1.45
CA LEU A 65 -13.25 -1.82 1.75
C LEU A 65 -12.97 -3.06 2.60
N VAL A 66 -12.06 -3.89 2.11
CA VAL A 66 -11.51 -5.05 2.83
C VAL A 66 -10.04 -4.77 3.10
N GLN A 67 -9.68 -4.78 4.38
CA GLN A 67 -8.31 -4.67 4.83
C GLN A 67 -7.66 -6.05 4.75
N CYS A 68 -6.63 -6.22 3.92
CA CYS A 68 -5.91 -7.48 3.81
C CYS A 68 -5.01 -7.73 5.03
N SER A 69 -4.83 -9.00 5.37
CA SER A 69 -4.03 -9.44 6.51
C SER A 69 -3.03 -10.51 6.09
N ASN A 70 -1.88 -10.56 6.77
CA ASN A 70 -0.86 -11.58 6.60
C ASN A 70 -1.25 -12.97 7.12
N ARG A 71 -2.39 -13.10 7.79
CA ARG A 71 -2.91 -14.37 8.33
C ARG A 71 -3.99 -14.99 7.45
N SER A 72 -4.48 -14.27 6.46
CA SER A 72 -5.65 -14.68 5.70
C SER A 72 -5.29 -15.42 4.42
N ASP A 73 -6.02 -16.53 4.19
CA ASP A 73 -6.06 -17.22 2.91
C ASP A 73 -7.18 -16.67 2.02
N VAL A 74 -7.36 -17.26 0.83
CA VAL A 74 -8.41 -16.81 -0.13
C VAL A 74 -9.81 -17.01 0.45
N SER A 75 -10.02 -18.06 1.24
CA SER A 75 -11.28 -18.37 1.92
C SER A 75 -11.66 -17.25 2.89
N GLU A 76 -10.72 -16.85 3.74
CA GLU A 76 -10.91 -15.77 4.70
C GLU A 76 -11.10 -14.40 4.03
N LEU A 77 -10.38 -14.16 2.93
CA LEU A 77 -10.55 -12.96 2.11
C LEU A 77 -11.96 -12.90 1.51
N ASN A 78 -12.42 -14.00 0.89
CA ASN A 78 -13.76 -14.11 0.33
C ASN A 78 -14.86 -13.95 1.39
N ALA A 79 -14.69 -14.58 2.56
CA ALA A 79 -15.60 -14.40 3.68
C ALA A 79 -15.62 -12.94 4.17
N SER A 80 -14.48 -12.26 4.19
CA SER A 80 -14.39 -10.84 4.55
C SER A 80 -15.07 -9.94 3.53
N ILE A 81 -14.95 -10.25 2.24
CA ILE A 81 -15.68 -9.57 1.16
C ILE A 81 -17.19 -9.71 1.38
N LEU A 82 -17.69 -10.93 1.61
CA LEU A 82 -19.11 -11.19 1.84
C LEU A 82 -19.63 -10.45 3.09
N LYS A 83 -18.89 -10.46 4.21
CA LYS A 83 -19.23 -9.68 5.41
C LYS A 83 -19.37 -8.19 5.10
N ARG A 84 -18.40 -7.62 4.37
CA ARG A 84 -18.40 -6.21 3.98
C ARG A 84 -19.50 -5.87 2.97
N ALA A 85 -19.95 -6.84 2.19
CA ALA A 85 -21.10 -6.71 1.30
C ALA A 85 -22.46 -6.78 2.02
N GLY A 86 -22.48 -7.12 3.32
CA GLY A 86 -23.69 -7.12 4.17
C GLY A 86 -24.14 -8.49 4.66
N PHE A 87 -23.39 -9.56 4.38
CA PHE A 87 -23.74 -10.89 4.87
C PHE A 87 -23.35 -11.10 6.33
N GLU A 88 -24.26 -11.67 7.12
CA GLU A 88 -23.94 -12.32 8.38
C GLU A 88 -23.49 -13.76 8.10
N ILE A 89 -22.30 -14.12 8.60
CA ILE A 89 -21.66 -15.40 8.29
C ILE A 89 -21.55 -16.26 9.55
N THR A 90 -22.09 -17.48 9.50
CA THR A 90 -21.90 -18.54 10.50
C THR A 90 -21.31 -19.80 9.87
N GLN A 91 -20.76 -20.71 10.69
CA GLN A 91 -20.20 -21.96 10.18
C GLN A 91 -21.31 -22.96 9.78
N SER A 92 -21.14 -23.64 8.65
CA SER A 92 -21.95 -24.80 8.24
C SER A 92 -21.29 -26.11 8.68
N THR A 93 -22.08 -27.18 8.78
CA THR A 93 -21.58 -28.55 8.97
C THR A 93 -21.29 -29.26 7.64
N LYS A 94 -21.70 -28.70 6.49
CA LYS A 94 -21.46 -29.29 5.17
C LYS A 94 -20.05 -28.97 4.66
N LYS A 95 -19.52 -29.84 3.81
CA LYS A 95 -18.17 -29.77 3.24
C LYS A 95 -18.16 -29.10 1.87
N GLY A 96 -17.16 -28.25 1.63
CA GLY A 96 -16.84 -27.63 0.34
C GLY A 96 -15.88 -28.47 -0.50
N ILE A 97 -15.48 -27.92 -1.65
CA ILE A 97 -14.61 -28.54 -2.67
C ILE A 97 -13.23 -28.88 -2.09
N THR A 98 -12.74 -28.07 -1.16
CA THR A 98 -11.44 -28.27 -0.48
C THR A 98 -11.53 -29.20 0.73
N GLY A 99 -12.72 -29.67 1.10
CA GLY A 99 -12.96 -30.41 2.35
C GLY A 99 -13.03 -29.52 3.61
N LYS A 100 -12.93 -28.19 3.47
CA LYS A 100 -13.28 -27.24 4.53
C LYS A 100 -14.80 -27.17 4.71
N ASN A 101 -15.25 -26.72 5.88
CA ASN A 101 -16.67 -26.50 6.11
C ASN A 101 -17.14 -25.28 5.32
N LYS A 102 -18.28 -25.40 4.64
CA LYS A 102 -18.98 -24.26 4.04
C LYS A 102 -19.40 -23.26 5.11
N ILE A 103 -19.82 -22.08 4.69
CA ILE A 103 -20.43 -21.09 5.57
C ILE A 103 -21.92 -20.96 5.26
N LEU A 104 -22.70 -20.54 6.27
CA LEU A 104 -24.07 -20.06 6.09
C LEU A 104 -24.03 -18.54 6.07
N ALA A 105 -24.56 -17.94 5.02
CA ALA A 105 -24.59 -16.50 4.84
C ALA A 105 -26.03 -16.01 4.72
N SER A 106 -26.41 -15.06 5.55
CA SER A 106 -27.76 -14.47 5.56
C SER A 106 -27.68 -12.95 5.56
N ILE A 107 -28.76 -12.27 5.19
CA ILE A 107 -28.85 -10.81 5.21
C ILE A 107 -29.99 -10.39 6.10
N LYS A 108 -29.71 -9.44 6.98
CA LYS A 108 -30.73 -8.70 7.72
C LYS A 108 -31.26 -7.58 6.85
N THR A 109 -32.54 -7.63 6.52
CA THR A 109 -33.27 -6.51 5.95
C THR A 109 -34.19 -5.91 7.01
N THR A 110 -34.11 -4.59 7.19
CA THR A 110 -35.07 -3.87 8.02
C THR A 110 -36.24 -3.45 7.12
N ILE A 111 -37.42 -3.97 7.37
CA ILE A 111 -38.64 -3.56 6.68
C ILE A 111 -39.36 -2.55 7.58
N LEU A 112 -39.52 -1.32 7.07
CA LEU A 112 -40.42 -0.32 7.67
C LEU A 112 -41.84 -0.67 7.24
N GLY A 113 -42.65 -1.12 8.20
CA GLY A 113 -44.07 -1.39 7.97
C GLY A 113 -44.82 -0.10 7.69
N PHE A 114 -45.10 0.19 6.42
CA PHE A 114 -46.16 1.15 6.07
C PHE A 114 -47.50 0.45 6.30
N GLY A 115 -48.11 0.71 7.45
CA GLY A 115 -49.48 0.31 7.74
C GLY A 115 -50.44 1.03 6.80
N ALA A 116 -50.77 0.39 5.68
CA ALA A 116 -51.94 0.77 4.89
C ALA A 116 -53.18 0.26 5.63
N ASN A 117 -53.77 1.10 6.47
CA ASN A 117 -55.21 1.11 6.72
C ASN A 117 -55.67 2.44 7.31
N ALA A 118 -56.81 2.89 6.81
CA ALA A 118 -57.46 4.14 7.10
C ALA A 118 -57.74 4.37 8.60
N GLY A 119 -57.52 5.60 9.06
CA GLY A 119 -58.17 6.20 10.23
C GLY A 119 -57.94 5.51 11.57
N GLY A 120 -56.83 5.82 12.24
CA GLY A 120 -56.59 5.43 13.63
C GLY A 120 -55.21 5.89 14.07
N GLU A 121 -55.08 6.30 15.33
CA GLU A 121 -53.94 7.02 15.90
C GLU A 121 -52.56 6.38 15.61
N VAL A 122 -51.57 7.26 15.41
CA VAL A 122 -50.17 6.94 15.11
C VAL A 122 -49.53 6.26 16.33
N GLU A 123 -49.62 4.93 16.38
CA GLU A 123 -48.76 4.10 17.24
C GLU A 123 -47.50 3.67 16.48
N ASP A 124 -46.38 4.16 17.00
CA ASP A 124 -45.02 3.64 16.96
C ASP A 124 -44.63 2.72 15.77
N THR A 125 -43.82 3.27 14.88
CA THR A 125 -43.24 2.60 13.70
C THR A 125 -42.33 1.43 14.11
N LYS A 126 -42.89 0.27 14.42
CA LYS A 126 -42.10 -0.94 14.70
C LYS A 126 -41.44 -1.44 13.41
N SER A 127 -40.14 -1.19 13.29
CA SER A 127 -39.29 -1.82 12.28
C SER A 127 -39.18 -3.32 12.57
N HIS A 128 -39.58 -4.18 11.62
CA HIS A 128 -39.33 -5.62 11.72
C HIS A 128 -38.03 -5.95 10.97
N GLU A 129 -37.08 -6.59 11.68
CA GLU A 129 -35.91 -7.20 11.04
C GLU A 129 -36.31 -8.57 10.47
N GLN A 130 -36.10 -8.76 9.16
CA GLN A 130 -36.26 -10.04 8.50
C GLN A 130 -34.88 -10.56 8.09
N ILE A 131 -34.54 -11.78 8.51
CA ILE A 131 -33.32 -12.46 8.07
C ILE A 131 -33.68 -13.28 6.83
N THR A 132 -32.97 -13.10 5.72
CA THR A 132 -33.13 -13.93 4.53
C THR A 132 -32.75 -15.39 4.83
N ALA A 133 -33.36 -16.34 4.12
CA ALA A 133 -32.99 -17.75 4.25
C ALA A 133 -31.47 -17.91 4.01
N PRO A 134 -30.73 -18.55 4.93
CA PRO A 134 -29.27 -18.62 4.84
C PRO A 134 -28.85 -19.40 3.58
N LEU A 135 -27.98 -18.80 2.79
CA LEU A 135 -27.30 -19.42 1.66
C LEU A 135 -26.11 -20.22 2.18
N GLU A 136 -25.99 -21.47 1.75
CA GLU A 136 -24.80 -22.27 2.04
C GLU A 136 -23.76 -22.05 0.95
N ILE A 137 -22.66 -21.40 1.32
CA ILE A 137 -21.63 -20.89 0.40
C ILE A 137 -20.33 -21.62 0.65
N ASP A 138 -19.71 -22.14 -0.41
CA ASP A 138 -18.29 -22.50 -0.38
C ASP A 138 -17.43 -21.27 -0.67
N VAL A 139 -16.75 -20.73 0.35
CA VAL A 139 -15.89 -19.55 0.21
C VAL A 139 -14.56 -19.84 -0.50
N ASP A 140 -14.22 -21.10 -0.73
CA ASP A 140 -13.10 -21.47 -1.58
C ASP A 140 -13.48 -21.50 -3.08
N ASP A 141 -14.78 -21.57 -3.42
CA ASP A 141 -15.27 -21.50 -4.79
C ASP A 141 -15.66 -20.06 -5.16
N VAL A 142 -14.89 -19.46 -6.07
CA VAL A 142 -15.16 -18.11 -6.58
C VAL A 142 -16.55 -17.97 -7.20
N ASN A 143 -17.11 -19.04 -7.79
CA ASN A 143 -18.44 -18.99 -8.41
C ASN A 143 -19.55 -18.89 -7.36
N ASP A 144 -19.42 -19.58 -6.22
CA ASP A 144 -20.33 -19.48 -5.08
C ASP A 144 -20.29 -18.06 -4.49
N VAL A 145 -19.10 -17.47 -4.37
CA VAL A 145 -18.93 -16.07 -3.92
C VAL A 145 -19.58 -15.08 -4.88
N ILE A 146 -19.39 -15.26 -6.20
CA ILE A 146 -20.04 -14.44 -7.24
C ILE A 146 -21.56 -14.59 -7.19
N ALA A 147 -22.07 -15.81 -7.05
CA ALA A 147 -23.50 -16.08 -6.95
C ALA A 147 -24.11 -15.41 -5.71
N ALA A 148 -23.42 -15.47 -4.57
CA ALA A 148 -23.83 -14.79 -3.35
C ALA A 148 -23.92 -13.27 -3.55
N LEU A 149 -22.87 -12.64 -4.08
CA LEU A 149 -22.89 -11.19 -4.36
C LEU A 149 -23.97 -10.79 -5.37
N LYS A 150 -24.26 -11.63 -6.37
CA LYS A 150 -25.36 -11.41 -7.32
C LYS A 150 -26.73 -11.52 -6.67
N SER A 151 -26.91 -12.44 -5.71
CA SER A 151 -28.21 -12.65 -5.02
C SER A 151 -28.71 -11.42 -4.28
N ILE A 152 -27.79 -10.49 -3.97
CA ILE A 152 -28.06 -9.25 -3.23
C ILE A 152 -28.00 -8.03 -4.15
N ASN A 153 -27.91 -8.27 -5.47
CA ASN A 153 -27.74 -7.27 -6.50
C ASN A 153 -26.58 -6.31 -6.20
N PHE A 154 -25.45 -6.82 -5.71
CA PHE A 154 -24.30 -5.99 -5.33
C PHE A 154 -23.79 -5.15 -6.52
N LYS A 155 -23.68 -3.83 -6.32
CA LYS A 155 -23.28 -2.85 -7.36
C LYS A 155 -21.99 -2.09 -7.07
N LYS A 156 -21.43 -2.26 -5.86
CA LYS A 156 -20.24 -1.52 -5.45
C LYS A 156 -18.97 -2.15 -5.99
N MET A 157 -17.89 -1.38 -6.05
CA MET A 157 -16.54 -1.90 -6.22
C MET A 157 -16.06 -2.59 -4.94
N ILE A 158 -15.06 -3.46 -5.07
CA ILE A 158 -14.39 -4.11 -3.94
C ILE A 158 -12.96 -3.59 -3.88
N VAL A 159 -12.66 -2.82 -2.84
CA VAL A 159 -11.30 -2.33 -2.57
C VAL A 159 -10.59 -3.31 -1.64
N LEU A 160 -9.42 -3.79 -2.05
CA LEU A 160 -8.51 -4.58 -1.23
C LEU A 160 -7.30 -3.72 -0.83
N GLU A 161 -7.28 -3.21 0.40
CA GLU A 161 -6.19 -2.41 0.93
C GLU A 161 -5.09 -3.29 1.54
N ASP A 162 -3.84 -2.84 1.40
CA ASP A 162 -2.65 -3.52 1.90
C ASP A 162 -2.49 -4.99 1.44
N PHE A 163 -2.86 -5.26 0.18
CA PHE A 163 -2.81 -6.60 -0.43
C PHE A 163 -1.42 -7.26 -0.37
N HIS A 164 -0.36 -6.45 -0.34
CA HIS A 164 1.03 -6.87 -0.25
C HIS A 164 1.39 -7.64 1.02
N TYR A 165 0.60 -7.52 2.10
CA TYR A 165 0.83 -8.29 3.32
C TYR A 165 0.29 -9.72 3.22
N MET A 166 -0.57 -10.03 2.26
CA MET A 166 -1.09 -11.38 2.13
C MET A 166 0.01 -12.37 1.74
N PRO A 167 -0.09 -13.64 2.16
CA PRO A 167 0.84 -14.68 1.72
C PRO A 167 0.92 -14.76 0.19
N PHE A 168 2.11 -15.10 -0.32
CA PHE A 168 2.35 -15.23 -1.77
C PHE A 168 1.34 -16.17 -2.44
N GLU A 169 1.09 -17.34 -1.84
CA GLU A 169 0.11 -18.31 -2.33
C GLU A 169 -1.29 -17.70 -2.43
N THR A 170 -1.72 -16.92 -1.42
CA THR A 170 -3.00 -16.20 -1.42
C THR A 170 -3.08 -15.16 -2.53
N GLN A 171 -2.01 -14.38 -2.75
CA GLN A 171 -1.97 -13.40 -3.84
C GLN A 171 -2.07 -14.09 -5.21
N ARG A 172 -1.37 -15.22 -5.40
CA ARG A 172 -1.42 -16.02 -6.63
C ARG A 172 -2.81 -16.62 -6.84
N ASP A 173 -3.36 -17.30 -5.83
CA ASP A 173 -4.66 -17.96 -5.93
C ASP A 173 -5.78 -16.94 -6.17
N PHE A 174 -5.70 -15.77 -5.53
CA PHE A 174 -6.64 -14.69 -5.79
C PHE A 174 -6.51 -14.10 -7.21
N SER A 175 -5.31 -14.09 -7.80
CA SER A 175 -5.13 -13.69 -9.21
C SER A 175 -5.89 -14.61 -10.20
N ILE A 176 -6.09 -15.88 -9.83
CA ILE A 176 -6.94 -16.81 -10.59
C ILE A 176 -8.41 -16.44 -10.40
N ALA A 177 -8.84 -16.15 -9.17
CA ALA A 177 -10.21 -15.73 -8.86
C ALA A 177 -10.60 -14.43 -9.61
N LEU A 178 -9.69 -13.45 -9.73
CA LEU A 178 -9.92 -12.20 -10.46
C LEU A 178 -10.36 -12.43 -11.92
N LYS A 179 -9.83 -13.46 -12.59
CA LYS A 179 -10.29 -13.82 -13.94
C LYS A 179 -11.77 -14.19 -13.94
N ALA A 180 -12.18 -15.06 -13.03
CA ALA A 180 -13.56 -15.51 -12.91
C ALA A 180 -14.52 -14.35 -12.57
N PHE A 181 -14.11 -13.45 -11.66
CA PHE A 181 -14.86 -12.24 -11.34
C PHE A 181 -15.09 -11.36 -12.57
N HIS A 182 -14.04 -11.11 -13.35
CA HIS A 182 -14.13 -10.30 -14.56
C HIS A 182 -15.04 -10.94 -15.63
N GLU A 183 -14.96 -12.26 -15.84
CA GLU A 183 -15.69 -12.95 -16.91
C GLU A 183 -17.17 -13.19 -16.60
N THR A 184 -17.50 -13.41 -15.34
CA THR A 184 -18.84 -13.89 -14.95
C THR A 184 -19.61 -12.89 -14.11
N SER A 185 -19.08 -11.69 -13.85
CA SER A 185 -19.76 -10.66 -13.06
C SER A 185 -19.49 -9.24 -13.58
N SER A 186 -20.13 -8.25 -12.96
CA SER A 186 -19.82 -6.82 -13.18
C SER A 186 -19.01 -6.20 -12.03
N ILE A 187 -18.51 -7.05 -11.13
CA ILE A 187 -17.77 -6.63 -9.94
C ILE A 187 -16.39 -6.16 -10.39
N ILE A 188 -15.99 -4.98 -9.91
CA ILE A 188 -14.68 -4.41 -10.19
C ILE A 188 -13.85 -4.41 -8.90
N PHE A 189 -12.64 -4.95 -8.98
CA PHE A 189 -11.67 -4.91 -7.90
C PHE A 189 -10.70 -3.74 -8.05
N VAL A 190 -10.44 -3.05 -6.93
CA VAL A 190 -9.36 -2.07 -6.80
C VAL A 190 -8.41 -2.56 -5.73
N ILE A 191 -7.23 -3.00 -6.16
CA ILE A 191 -6.23 -3.61 -5.28
C ILE A 191 -5.15 -2.57 -4.98
N VAL A 192 -4.83 -2.37 -3.71
CA VAL A 192 -3.81 -1.39 -3.27
C VAL A 192 -2.65 -2.13 -2.61
N GLY A 193 -1.43 -1.84 -3.04
CA GLY A 193 -0.23 -2.56 -2.61
C GLY A 193 1.05 -1.71 -2.54
N VAL A 194 2.01 -2.14 -1.71
CA VAL A 194 3.35 -1.55 -1.60
C VAL A 194 4.35 -2.47 -2.29
N TRP A 195 4.61 -2.19 -3.57
CA TRP A 195 5.66 -2.80 -4.39
C TRP A 195 5.94 -1.89 -5.59
N LEU A 196 7.02 -2.16 -6.34
CA LEU A 196 7.40 -1.39 -7.55
C LEU A 196 7.14 -2.13 -8.87
N GLU A 197 6.78 -3.41 -8.79
CA GLU A 197 6.50 -4.26 -9.95
C GLU A 197 5.13 -3.95 -10.57
N ASP A 198 5.11 -3.44 -11.81
CA ASP A 198 3.89 -3.04 -12.53
C ASP A 198 2.90 -4.20 -12.72
N ASN A 199 3.39 -5.35 -13.17
CA ASN A 199 2.55 -6.45 -13.66
C ASN A 199 2.49 -7.66 -12.72
N ARG A 200 2.73 -7.48 -11.43
CA ARG A 200 2.82 -8.57 -10.43
C ARG A 200 1.71 -9.62 -10.55
N LEU A 201 0.45 -9.19 -10.54
CA LEU A 201 -0.69 -10.12 -10.62
C LEU A 201 -0.86 -10.75 -12.02
N ILE A 202 -0.49 -10.03 -13.09
CA ILE A 202 -0.50 -10.56 -14.45
C ILE A 202 0.58 -11.65 -14.60
N VAL A 203 1.71 -11.52 -13.92
CA VAL A 203 2.75 -12.55 -13.93
C VAL A 203 2.28 -13.81 -13.21
N TYR A 204 1.53 -13.65 -12.11
CA TYR A 204 0.93 -14.79 -11.40
C TYR A 204 -0.12 -15.50 -12.24
N ASN A 205 -0.88 -14.75 -13.04
CA ASN A 205 -1.87 -15.28 -13.96
C ASN A 205 -1.91 -14.47 -15.26
N GLY A 206 -1.28 -14.98 -16.32
CA GLY A 206 -1.18 -14.33 -17.62
C GLY A 206 -2.54 -14.03 -18.26
N ASP A 207 -3.57 -14.78 -17.89
CA ASP A 207 -4.95 -14.51 -18.33
C ASP A 207 -5.49 -13.19 -17.79
N LEU A 208 -4.86 -12.53 -16.82
CA LEU A 208 -5.28 -11.19 -16.40
C LEU A 208 -4.87 -10.10 -17.40
N THR A 209 -4.07 -10.42 -18.41
CA THR A 209 -3.69 -9.47 -19.47
C THR A 209 -4.93 -8.83 -20.11
N GLY A 210 -4.99 -7.49 -20.07
CA GLY A 210 -6.11 -6.70 -20.58
C GLY A 210 -7.33 -6.63 -19.65
N ARG A 211 -7.43 -7.50 -18.63
CA ARG A 211 -8.50 -7.52 -17.61
C ARG A 211 -8.14 -6.71 -16.36
N ILE A 212 -6.84 -6.66 -16.03
CA ILE A 212 -6.29 -5.85 -14.94
C ILE A 212 -5.33 -4.80 -15.49
N ILE A 213 -5.39 -3.58 -14.93
CA ILE A 213 -4.47 -2.50 -15.26
C ILE A 213 -3.82 -1.97 -14.01
N SER A 214 -2.53 -1.67 -14.12
CA SER A 214 -1.73 -1.15 -13.03
C SER A 214 -1.56 0.36 -13.16
N VAL A 215 -1.77 1.06 -12.04
CA VAL A 215 -1.64 2.51 -11.87
C VAL A 215 -0.53 2.75 -10.85
N ASN A 216 0.57 3.34 -11.32
CA ASN A 216 1.74 3.62 -10.50
C ASN A 216 1.56 4.95 -9.77
N ALA A 217 1.26 4.89 -8.47
CA ALA A 217 1.13 6.09 -7.64
C ALA A 217 2.48 6.74 -7.28
N ASP A 218 3.60 6.05 -7.51
CA ASP A 218 4.96 6.51 -7.19
C ASP A 218 5.53 7.47 -8.25
N LYS A 219 4.87 7.60 -9.41
CA LYS A 219 5.24 8.54 -10.48
C LYS A 219 4.92 9.98 -10.05
N TRP A 220 5.83 10.58 -9.31
CA TRP A 220 5.82 12.00 -8.97
C TRP A 220 6.89 12.73 -9.77
N GLN A 221 6.50 13.77 -10.50
CA GLN A 221 7.42 14.70 -11.14
C GLN A 221 7.75 15.86 -10.21
N ASP A 222 8.92 16.47 -10.38
CA ASP A 222 9.36 17.60 -9.57
C ASP A 222 8.36 18.77 -9.65
N SER A 223 7.81 19.04 -10.84
CA SER A 223 6.77 20.06 -11.05
C SER A 223 5.45 19.77 -10.34
N GLU A 224 5.10 18.49 -10.18
CA GLU A 224 3.92 18.06 -9.42
C GLU A 224 4.14 18.25 -7.91
N LEU A 225 5.37 17.97 -7.44
CA LEU A 225 5.74 18.22 -6.04
C LEU A 225 5.73 19.72 -5.71
N GLU A 226 6.31 20.55 -6.59
CA GLU A 226 6.25 22.02 -6.45
C GLU A 226 4.80 22.52 -6.44
N MET A 227 3.94 22.00 -7.31
CA MET A 227 2.53 22.38 -7.35
C MET A 227 1.80 22.04 -6.04
N ALA A 228 2.12 20.91 -5.39
CA ALA A 228 1.54 20.57 -4.08
C ALA A 228 2.00 21.55 -2.98
N ILE A 229 3.26 21.98 -3.01
CA ILE A 229 3.81 23.02 -2.11
C ILE A 229 3.07 24.34 -2.34
N ASP A 230 3.01 24.79 -3.60
CA ASP A 230 2.43 26.09 -3.96
C ASP A 230 0.92 26.13 -3.69
N LYS A 231 0.19 25.05 -3.97
CA LYS A 231 -1.24 24.93 -3.63
C LYS A 231 -1.46 25.01 -2.12
N GLY A 232 -0.61 24.36 -1.32
CA GLY A 232 -0.68 24.45 0.14
C GLY A 232 -0.32 25.83 0.68
N GLY A 233 0.70 26.47 0.10
CA GLY A 233 1.08 27.85 0.43
C GLY A 233 -0.06 28.84 0.15
N ALA A 234 -0.72 28.71 -1.00
CA ALA A 234 -1.86 29.54 -1.37
C ALA A 234 -3.01 29.45 -0.36
N LEU A 235 -3.34 28.24 0.13
CA LEU A 235 -4.38 28.03 1.15
C LEU A 235 -4.01 28.67 2.51
N LEU A 236 -2.72 28.68 2.86
CA LEU A 236 -2.22 29.34 4.07
C LEU A 236 -1.95 30.84 3.88
N ASN A 237 -2.11 31.38 2.67
CA ASN A 237 -1.71 32.74 2.30
C ASN A 237 -0.21 33.01 2.57
N ILE A 238 0.65 32.05 2.22
CA ILE A 238 2.11 32.13 2.32
C ILE A 238 2.78 31.74 0.99
N ASP A 239 4.01 32.20 0.78
CA ASP A 239 4.93 31.62 -0.19
C ASP A 239 6.09 30.96 0.57
N PHE A 240 6.57 29.82 0.10
CA PHE A 240 7.84 29.27 0.56
C PHE A 240 9.00 29.94 -0.18
N ASP A 241 10.10 30.18 0.53
CA ASP A 241 11.34 30.64 -0.07
C ASP A 241 11.76 29.72 -1.24
N PRO A 242 12.11 30.27 -2.42
CA PRO A 242 12.45 29.46 -3.59
C PRO A 242 13.63 28.51 -3.36
N THR A 243 14.63 28.90 -2.58
CA THR A 243 15.78 28.05 -2.26
C THR A 243 15.35 26.88 -1.38
N PHE A 244 14.58 27.16 -0.32
CA PHE A 244 14.00 26.11 0.52
C PHE A 244 13.16 25.11 -0.30
N LYS A 245 12.28 25.62 -1.18
CA LYS A 245 11.43 24.79 -2.03
C LYS A 245 12.27 23.87 -2.95
N ALA A 246 13.27 24.44 -3.61
CA ALA A 246 14.16 23.69 -4.50
C ALA A 246 14.94 22.60 -3.75
N ASP A 247 15.44 22.90 -2.55
CA ASP A 247 16.16 21.93 -1.73
C ASP A 247 15.26 20.77 -1.29
N VAL A 248 14.02 21.05 -0.86
CA VAL A 248 13.05 20.02 -0.49
C VAL A 248 12.76 19.08 -1.67
N VAL A 249 12.46 19.64 -2.85
CA VAL A 249 12.13 18.84 -4.05
C VAL A 249 13.33 17.98 -4.46
N LYS A 250 14.53 18.57 -4.48
CA LYS A 250 15.77 17.89 -4.86
C LYS A 250 16.14 16.73 -3.92
N HIS A 251 15.88 16.86 -2.62
CA HIS A 251 16.37 15.91 -1.61
C HIS A 251 15.30 14.90 -1.13
N CYS A 252 14.05 15.02 -1.58
CA CYS A 252 12.96 14.12 -1.15
C CYS A 252 12.88 12.77 -1.88
N LEU A 253 13.75 12.49 -2.86
CA LEU A 253 13.70 11.31 -3.75
C LEU A 253 12.31 11.06 -4.33
N ASN A 254 11.65 12.12 -4.78
CA ASN A 254 10.28 12.10 -5.31
C ASN A 254 9.25 11.55 -4.31
N SER A 255 9.45 11.75 -3.00
CA SER A 255 8.50 11.37 -1.96
C SER A 255 7.58 12.52 -1.57
N ILE A 256 6.31 12.44 -1.97
CA ILE A 256 5.29 13.42 -1.60
C ILE A 256 5.12 13.54 -0.08
N TYR A 257 5.26 12.43 0.66
CA TYR A 257 5.18 12.47 2.13
C TYR A 257 6.27 13.37 2.73
N LEU A 258 7.52 13.24 2.25
CA LEU A 258 8.62 14.05 2.75
C LEU A 258 8.46 15.52 2.38
N VAL A 259 7.93 15.82 1.20
CA VAL A 259 7.58 17.19 0.79
C VAL A 259 6.54 17.80 1.74
N GLN A 260 5.44 17.09 2.00
CA GLN A 260 4.37 17.54 2.88
C GLN A 260 4.88 17.76 4.31
N GLU A 261 5.60 16.79 4.86
CA GLU A 261 6.15 16.88 6.21
C GLU A 261 7.23 17.97 6.34
N ALA A 262 8.07 18.19 5.32
CA ALA A 262 9.04 19.29 5.32
C ALA A 262 8.35 20.66 5.33
N CYS A 263 7.32 20.84 4.49
CA CYS A 263 6.52 22.06 4.48
C CYS A 263 5.80 22.27 5.81
N ARG A 264 5.26 21.21 6.42
CA ARG A 264 4.64 21.26 7.75
C ARG A 264 5.61 21.72 8.82
N ARG A 265 6.83 21.15 8.87
CA ARG A 265 7.87 21.54 9.84
C ARG A 265 8.33 22.97 9.64
N ALA A 266 8.56 23.39 8.40
CA ALA A 266 8.91 24.77 8.08
C ALA A 266 7.81 25.76 8.49
N CYS A 267 6.53 25.42 8.27
CA CYS A 267 5.41 26.22 8.76
C CYS A 267 5.44 26.37 10.28
N ILE A 268 5.59 25.26 11.02
CA ILE A 268 5.63 25.27 12.50
C ILE A 268 6.82 26.10 13.02
N GLU A 269 8.01 25.90 12.45
CA GLU A 269 9.22 26.64 12.82
C GLU A 269 9.07 28.14 12.57
N CYS A 270 8.33 28.54 11.53
CA CYS A 270 8.00 29.92 11.22
C CYS A 270 6.76 30.47 11.96
N GLY A 271 6.16 29.70 12.88
CA GLY A 271 4.97 30.12 13.63
C GLY A 271 3.67 30.16 12.83
N ILE A 272 3.58 29.40 11.73
CA ILE A 272 2.40 29.32 10.86
C ILE A 272 1.55 28.09 11.25
N SER A 273 0.51 28.30 12.05
CA SER A 273 -0.47 27.26 12.42
C SER A 273 -1.69 27.18 11.49
N GLY A 274 -1.90 28.18 10.64
CA GLY A 274 -3.05 28.27 9.73
C GLY A 274 -2.98 29.50 8.82
N THR A 275 -4.08 29.78 8.11
CA THR A 275 -4.16 30.86 7.11
C THR A 275 -3.78 32.23 7.70
N GLN A 276 -2.88 32.94 7.01
CA GLN A 276 -2.39 34.25 7.42
C GLN A 276 -3.26 35.40 6.91
N GLN A 277 -3.43 36.45 7.72
CA GLN A 277 -4.20 37.64 7.33
C GLN A 277 -3.49 38.46 6.23
N THR A 278 -2.16 38.50 6.28
CA THR A 278 -1.30 39.18 5.30
C THR A 278 -0.42 38.14 4.65
N LYS A 279 -0.18 38.26 3.34
CA LYS A 279 0.71 37.37 2.62
C LYS A 279 2.13 37.43 3.22
N ARG A 280 2.74 36.26 3.46
CA ARG A 280 4.09 36.15 4.05
C ARG A 280 4.95 35.18 3.26
N THR A 281 6.24 35.48 3.13
CA THR A 281 7.23 34.51 2.66
C THR A 281 7.88 33.85 3.88
N ILE A 282 7.94 32.52 3.90
CA ILE A 282 8.54 31.73 4.98
C ILE A 282 9.65 30.81 4.46
N GLY A 283 10.44 30.21 5.36
CA GLY A 283 11.52 29.30 4.99
C GLY A 283 12.84 29.99 4.63
N ILE A 284 12.92 31.32 4.74
CA ILE A 284 14.17 32.07 4.55
C ILE A 284 15.19 31.60 5.59
N GLY A 285 16.33 31.10 5.12
CA GLY A 285 17.41 30.58 5.97
C GLY A 285 17.18 29.17 6.51
N LEU A 286 16.08 28.49 6.16
CA LEU A 286 15.91 27.06 6.42
C LEU A 286 16.58 26.24 5.32
N ASP A 287 17.31 25.20 5.70
CA ASP A 287 17.87 24.23 4.77
C ASP A 287 16.89 23.06 4.58
N GLY A 288 16.33 22.93 3.38
CA GLY A 288 15.39 21.87 3.04
C GLY A 288 15.98 20.47 3.18
N LYS A 289 17.27 20.29 2.86
CA LYS A 289 17.99 19.01 3.00
C LYS A 289 18.09 18.61 4.47
N ASP A 290 18.41 19.54 5.35
CA ASP A 290 18.51 19.28 6.79
C ASP A 290 17.15 18.92 7.40
N ILE A 291 16.06 19.56 6.96
CA ILE A 291 14.71 19.20 7.40
C ILE A 291 14.37 17.78 6.94
N ILE A 292 14.65 17.43 5.68
CA ILE A 292 14.43 16.08 5.15
C ILE A 292 15.24 15.03 5.95
N ALA A 293 16.51 15.32 6.23
CA ALA A 293 17.38 14.45 7.04
C ALA A 293 16.80 14.24 8.45
N LYS A 294 16.30 15.29 9.10
CA LYS A 294 15.63 15.19 10.42
C LYS A 294 14.37 14.32 10.34
N ILE A 295 13.54 14.47 9.30
CA ILE A 295 12.31 13.68 9.12
C ILE A 295 12.62 12.19 9.03
N VAL A 296 13.63 11.80 8.25
CA VAL A 296 13.97 10.38 8.09
C VAL A 296 14.69 9.84 9.33
N ASN A 297 15.46 10.67 10.03
CA ASN A 297 16.15 10.28 11.27
C ASN A 297 15.18 9.98 12.42
N ASP A 298 13.96 10.54 12.42
CA ASP A 298 12.89 10.14 13.34
C ASP A 298 12.49 8.66 13.19
N GLN A 299 12.88 8.01 12.09
CA GLN A 299 12.65 6.59 11.83
C GLN A 299 13.90 5.72 12.07
N SER A 300 15.01 6.26 12.58
CA SER A 300 16.27 5.52 12.74
C SER A 300 16.12 4.24 13.55
N ALA A 301 15.37 4.28 14.65
CA ALA A 301 15.12 3.09 15.47
C ALA A 301 14.40 1.98 14.68
N ARG A 302 13.46 2.35 13.81
CA ARG A 302 12.76 1.40 12.92
C ARG A 302 13.71 0.81 11.89
N TYR A 303 14.57 1.62 11.27
CA TYR A 303 15.50 1.14 10.25
C TYR A 303 16.62 0.26 10.84
N ASN A 304 17.18 0.64 11.99
CA ASN A 304 18.12 -0.21 12.73
C ASN A 304 17.46 -1.53 13.16
N SER A 305 16.24 -1.47 13.69
CA SER A 305 15.48 -2.68 14.04
C SER A 305 15.20 -3.55 12.82
N PHE A 306 14.94 -2.97 11.65
CA PHE A 306 14.82 -3.72 10.40
C PHE A 306 16.13 -4.45 10.07
N LEU A 307 17.27 -3.76 10.06
CA LEU A 307 18.56 -4.36 9.72
C LEU A 307 18.88 -5.57 10.63
N ILE A 308 18.76 -5.38 11.94
CA ILE A 308 19.00 -6.43 12.93
C ILE A 308 18.03 -7.61 12.73
N ASN A 309 16.71 -7.35 12.80
CA ASN A 309 15.71 -8.41 12.74
C ASN A 309 15.66 -9.15 11.40
N PHE A 310 15.98 -8.46 10.30
CA PHE A 310 16.10 -9.07 8.98
C PHE A 310 17.34 -9.95 8.90
N SER A 311 18.46 -9.52 9.49
CA SER A 311 19.71 -10.29 9.50
C SER A 311 19.58 -11.65 10.19
N ASP A 312 18.77 -11.74 11.25
CA ASP A 312 18.48 -12.99 11.98
C ASP A 312 17.82 -14.08 11.10
N GLY A 313 17.15 -13.68 10.01
CA GLY A 313 16.35 -14.60 9.20
C GLY A 313 15.15 -15.20 9.96
N PHE A 314 14.57 -16.27 9.41
CA PHE A 314 13.44 -16.98 10.05
C PHE A 314 13.87 -17.82 11.25
N GLN A 315 15.08 -18.36 11.18
CA GLN A 315 15.72 -19.24 12.14
C GLN A 315 17.23 -19.23 11.84
N ASP A 316 18.03 -19.69 12.81
CA ASP A 316 19.46 -19.83 12.60
C ASP A 316 19.75 -20.83 11.48
N THR A 317 20.56 -20.39 10.51
CA THR A 317 21.01 -21.21 9.39
C THR A 317 22.50 -21.02 9.19
N GLU A 318 23.20 -22.07 8.73
CA GLU A 318 24.64 -22.00 8.50
C GLU A 318 25.04 -20.91 7.48
N LEU A 319 24.17 -20.65 6.50
CA LEU A 319 24.45 -19.67 5.45
C LEU A 319 24.06 -18.24 5.84
N GLN A 320 23.18 -18.04 6.84
CA GLN A 320 22.71 -16.71 7.27
C GLN A 320 22.34 -15.80 6.09
N MET A 321 21.62 -16.33 5.09
CA MET A 321 21.45 -15.65 3.81
C MET A 321 20.81 -14.27 3.90
N HIS A 322 19.87 -14.05 4.83
CA HIS A 322 19.22 -12.76 5.00
C HIS A 322 20.17 -11.68 5.53
N LYS A 323 21.06 -12.01 6.47
CA LYS A 323 22.20 -11.15 6.85
C LYS A 323 23.06 -10.80 5.64
N TRP A 324 23.46 -11.80 4.85
CA TRP A 324 24.32 -11.57 3.69
C TRP A 324 23.63 -10.77 2.58
N ILE A 325 22.31 -10.87 2.39
CA ILE A 325 21.54 -10.04 1.47
C ILE A 325 21.63 -8.55 1.83
N LEU A 326 21.81 -8.19 3.10
CA LEU A 326 22.02 -6.79 3.50
C LEU A 326 23.37 -6.24 3.02
N TYR A 327 24.37 -7.09 2.76
CA TYR A 327 25.67 -6.64 2.27
C TYR A 327 25.60 -5.87 0.95
N PRO A 328 25.02 -6.40 -0.15
CA PRO A 328 24.87 -5.64 -1.39
C PRO A 328 23.94 -4.43 -1.19
N VAL A 329 22.95 -4.49 -0.30
CA VAL A 329 22.09 -3.32 0.00
C VAL A 329 22.90 -2.19 0.62
N LEU A 330 23.74 -2.48 1.62
CA LEU A 330 24.57 -1.49 2.31
C LEU A 330 25.80 -1.05 1.51
N SER A 331 26.24 -1.84 0.52
CA SER A 331 27.42 -1.55 -0.29
C SER A 331 27.10 -0.84 -1.61
N SER A 332 25.83 -0.70 -1.97
CA SER A 332 25.40 -0.03 -3.19
C SER A 332 25.19 1.46 -2.99
N THR A 333 25.38 2.22 -4.06
CA THR A 333 25.02 3.64 -4.12
C THR A 333 23.50 3.81 -4.09
N ILE A 334 23.02 4.98 -3.68
CA ILE A 334 21.57 5.23 -3.62
C ILE A 334 20.92 5.14 -5.00
N ASN A 335 21.58 5.62 -6.04
CA ASN A 335 21.06 5.51 -7.42
C ASN A 335 20.89 4.04 -7.83
N GLU A 336 21.80 3.16 -7.43
CA GLU A 336 21.65 1.72 -7.67
C GLU A 336 20.49 1.12 -6.88
N LEU A 337 20.27 1.56 -5.64
CA LEU A 337 19.16 1.10 -4.80
C LEU A 337 17.79 1.62 -5.27
N GLU A 338 17.72 2.87 -5.75
CA GLU A 338 16.52 3.46 -6.36
C GLU A 338 16.12 2.73 -7.64
N LEU A 339 17.11 2.41 -8.48
CA LEU A 339 16.87 1.55 -9.62
C LEU A 339 16.45 0.17 -9.09
N GLY A 340 17.20 -0.40 -8.15
CA GLY A 340 17.05 -1.72 -7.57
C GLY A 340 18.16 -2.67 -8.05
N LEU A 341 18.55 -3.62 -7.19
CA LEU A 341 19.70 -4.48 -7.39
C LEU A 341 19.32 -5.74 -8.17
N LYS A 342 19.94 -5.97 -9.34
CA LYS A 342 19.64 -7.15 -10.15
C LYS A 342 20.23 -8.40 -9.49
N PHE A 343 19.54 -9.53 -9.66
CA PHE A 343 19.98 -10.83 -9.15
C PHE A 343 21.42 -11.19 -9.53
N LYS A 344 21.83 -10.89 -10.77
CA LYS A 344 23.19 -11.15 -11.26
C LYS A 344 24.24 -10.40 -10.41
N ASP A 345 23.95 -9.15 -10.09
CA ASP A 345 24.88 -8.26 -9.38
C ASP A 345 24.92 -8.63 -7.89
N ILE A 346 23.75 -8.87 -7.28
CA ILE A 346 23.63 -9.44 -5.92
C ILE A 346 24.45 -10.72 -5.81
N ARG A 347 24.27 -11.66 -6.74
CA ARG A 347 25.00 -12.93 -6.74
C ARG A 347 26.51 -12.71 -6.82
N ALA A 348 26.97 -11.87 -7.74
CA ALA A 348 28.40 -11.61 -7.92
C ALA A 348 29.01 -11.02 -6.65
N THR A 349 28.33 -10.05 -6.03
CA THR A 349 28.74 -9.46 -4.74
C THR A 349 28.76 -10.50 -3.63
N LEU A 350 27.72 -11.33 -3.50
CA LEU A 350 27.69 -12.37 -2.46
C LEU A 350 28.81 -13.41 -2.64
N GLN A 351 29.13 -13.80 -3.87
CA GLN A 351 30.20 -14.75 -4.16
C GLN A 351 31.60 -14.18 -3.85
N SER A 352 31.77 -12.86 -3.83
CA SER A 352 33.06 -12.25 -3.48
C SER A 352 33.28 -12.08 -1.98
N VAL A 353 32.22 -12.02 -1.17
CA VAL A 353 32.33 -11.72 0.28
C VAL A 353 31.83 -12.81 1.23
N HIS A 354 30.88 -13.65 0.80
CA HIS A 354 30.36 -14.71 1.66
C HIS A 354 31.44 -15.79 1.87
N PRO A 355 31.61 -16.36 3.08
CA PRO A 355 32.57 -17.44 3.36
C PRO A 355 32.48 -18.68 2.45
N ARG A 356 31.33 -18.95 1.81
CA ARG A 356 31.18 -20.04 0.85
C ARG A 356 31.68 -19.67 -0.55
N GLY A 357 31.90 -18.39 -0.83
CA GLY A 357 32.43 -17.85 -2.07
C GLY A 357 31.71 -18.38 -3.30
N GLU A 358 32.47 -18.84 -4.29
CA GLU A 358 31.94 -19.45 -5.52
C GLU A 358 31.08 -20.72 -5.27
N LYS A 359 31.26 -21.41 -4.13
CA LYS A 359 30.48 -22.60 -3.76
C LYS A 359 29.09 -22.25 -3.23
N LEU A 360 28.74 -20.98 -3.08
CA LEU A 360 27.41 -20.54 -2.65
C LEU A 360 26.36 -20.96 -3.69
N ASN A 361 25.40 -21.77 -3.26
CA ASN A 361 24.36 -22.31 -4.14
C ASN A 361 23.35 -21.22 -4.57
N LEU A 362 23.03 -21.17 -5.88
CA LEU A 362 22.09 -20.19 -6.44
C LEU A 362 20.66 -20.31 -5.90
N GLY A 363 20.22 -21.53 -5.59
CA GLY A 363 18.91 -21.81 -5.02
C GLY A 363 18.72 -21.13 -3.68
N ASN A 364 19.75 -21.14 -2.81
CA ASN A 364 19.71 -20.48 -1.50
C ASN A 364 19.59 -18.96 -1.63
N VAL A 365 20.31 -18.35 -2.58
CA VAL A 365 20.19 -16.91 -2.88
C VAL A 365 18.77 -16.59 -3.38
N THR A 366 18.26 -17.38 -4.32
CA THR A 366 16.94 -17.19 -4.91
C THR A 366 15.83 -17.31 -3.87
N GLN A 367 15.85 -18.38 -3.06
CA GLN A 367 14.86 -18.62 -2.01
C GLN A 367 14.87 -17.53 -0.93
N SER A 368 16.06 -17.04 -0.57
CA SER A 368 16.20 -15.98 0.44
C SER A 368 15.69 -14.64 -0.09
N LEU A 369 15.97 -14.31 -1.36
CA LEU A 369 15.42 -13.13 -2.02
C LEU A 369 13.89 -13.22 -2.15
N GLN A 370 13.34 -14.35 -2.59
CA GLN A 370 11.89 -14.56 -2.71
C GLN A 370 11.15 -14.46 -1.37
N SER A 371 11.81 -14.77 -0.26
CA SER A 371 11.23 -14.70 1.09
C SER A 371 11.47 -13.36 1.82
N THR A 372 12.04 -12.36 1.15
CA THR A 372 12.37 -11.04 1.73
C THR A 372 11.14 -10.35 2.34
N ALA A 373 10.04 -10.29 1.60
CA ALA A 373 8.80 -9.65 2.08
C ALA A 373 8.17 -10.43 3.24
N SER A 374 8.06 -11.76 3.11
CA SER A 374 7.46 -12.60 4.14
C SER A 374 8.28 -12.65 5.44
N LEU A 375 9.61 -12.53 5.35
CA LEU A 375 10.47 -12.40 6.53
C LEU A 375 10.17 -11.13 7.31
N GLN A 376 10.09 -9.98 6.62
CA GLN A 376 9.77 -8.71 7.25
C GLN A 376 8.41 -8.76 7.96
N ILE A 377 7.40 -9.32 7.29
CA ILE A 377 6.09 -9.54 7.87
C ILE A 377 6.16 -10.44 9.11
N LYS A 378 6.92 -11.54 9.06
CA LYS A 378 7.09 -12.47 10.19
C LYS A 378 7.78 -11.82 11.39
N LYS A 379 8.72 -10.90 11.14
CA LYS A 379 9.44 -10.11 12.15
C LYS A 379 8.71 -8.83 12.56
N ASN A 380 7.47 -8.62 12.12
CA ASN A 380 6.65 -7.43 12.37
C ASN A 380 7.30 -6.11 11.91
N ILE A 381 8.10 -6.17 10.85
CA ILE A 381 8.67 -4.99 10.18
C ILE A 381 7.62 -4.46 9.22
N MET A 382 6.91 -3.40 9.63
CA MET A 382 5.90 -2.73 8.82
C MET A 382 6.10 -1.20 8.83
N PRO A 383 5.94 -0.52 7.68
CA PRO A 383 5.80 -1.08 6.34
C PRO A 383 7.06 -1.81 5.85
N ILE A 384 6.90 -2.61 4.80
CA ILE A 384 7.99 -3.34 4.12
C ILE A 384 9.03 -2.33 3.59
N ILE A 385 10.31 -2.66 3.71
CA ILE A 385 11.46 -1.87 3.24
C ILE A 385 12.08 -2.50 1.99
N LEU A 386 12.25 -3.83 1.98
CA LEU A 386 12.78 -4.56 0.82
C LEU A 386 11.73 -5.46 0.18
N ASP A 387 11.69 -5.49 -1.14
CA ASP A 387 10.80 -6.40 -1.88
C ASP A 387 11.51 -6.95 -3.11
N TYR A 388 11.35 -8.25 -3.37
CA TYR A 388 12.00 -8.91 -4.49
C TYR A 388 11.01 -9.10 -5.64
N ASP A 389 11.24 -8.36 -6.72
CA ASP A 389 10.56 -8.53 -7.99
C ASP A 389 11.07 -9.80 -8.67
N GLN A 390 10.25 -10.86 -8.62
CA GLN A 390 10.59 -12.16 -9.19
C GLN A 390 10.62 -12.14 -10.72
N THR A 391 9.82 -11.27 -11.33
CA THR A 391 9.66 -11.13 -12.78
C THR A 391 10.91 -10.54 -13.39
N ASN A 392 11.36 -9.40 -12.85
CA ASN A 392 12.55 -8.69 -13.31
C ASN A 392 13.83 -9.14 -12.59
N ARG A 393 13.71 -10.09 -11.65
CA ARG A 393 14.81 -10.63 -10.83
C ARG A 393 15.61 -9.52 -10.16
N LYS A 394 14.91 -8.69 -9.38
CA LYS A 394 15.45 -7.45 -8.83
C LYS A 394 15.01 -7.25 -7.38
N LEU A 395 15.96 -6.97 -6.49
CA LEU A 395 15.69 -6.54 -5.12
C LEU A 395 15.51 -5.03 -5.10
N ASN A 396 14.33 -4.58 -4.69
CA ASN A 396 13.97 -3.17 -4.64
C ASN A 396 13.90 -2.69 -3.19
N VAL A 397 14.32 -1.46 -2.96
CA VAL A 397 14.00 -0.72 -1.73
C VAL A 397 12.68 0.03 -1.96
N VAL A 398 11.61 -0.38 -1.28
CA VAL A 398 10.25 0.18 -1.46
C VAL A 398 9.89 1.27 -0.44
N ASP A 399 10.79 1.54 0.51
CA ASP A 399 10.69 2.64 1.47
C ASP A 399 11.74 3.71 1.13
N LYS A 400 11.32 4.79 0.46
CA LYS A 400 12.19 5.90 0.06
C LYS A 400 12.84 6.60 1.26
N GLY A 401 12.20 6.59 2.43
CA GLY A 401 12.78 7.14 3.65
C GLY A 401 14.02 6.37 4.08
N PHE A 402 14.06 5.05 3.85
CA PHE A 402 15.24 4.22 4.15
C PHE A 402 16.43 4.60 3.27
N LEU A 403 16.20 4.89 1.97
CA LEU A 403 17.26 5.34 1.05
C LEU A 403 17.90 6.64 1.51
N ILE A 404 17.08 7.63 1.87
CA ILE A 404 17.58 8.93 2.35
C ILE A 404 18.24 8.76 3.72
N TRP A 405 17.66 7.95 4.60
CA TRP A 405 18.28 7.65 5.90
C TRP A 405 19.68 7.06 5.72
N LEU A 406 19.86 6.09 4.81
CA LEU A 406 21.17 5.51 4.47
C LEU A 406 22.19 6.56 3.98
N GLN A 407 21.77 7.59 3.24
CA GLN A 407 22.68 8.68 2.81
C GLN A 407 23.34 9.42 3.96
N HIS A 408 22.72 9.40 5.13
CA HIS A 408 23.16 10.13 6.31
C HIS A 408 23.83 9.23 7.36
N GLN A 409 23.94 7.92 7.11
CA GLN A 409 24.55 6.99 8.04
C GLN A 409 26.02 6.72 7.70
N ASN A 410 26.77 6.32 8.73
CA ASN A 410 28.06 5.67 8.53
C ASN A 410 27.83 4.19 8.18
N ILE A 411 27.95 3.87 6.89
CA ILE A 411 27.78 2.51 6.37
C ILE A 411 28.71 1.50 7.03
N LYS A 412 29.92 1.93 7.43
CA LYS A 412 30.89 1.08 8.12
C LYS A 412 30.33 0.60 9.46
N ASP A 413 29.79 1.52 10.25
CA ASP A 413 29.22 1.21 11.56
C ASP A 413 28.02 0.26 11.42
N LEU A 414 27.15 0.49 10.41
CA LEU A 414 26.02 -0.41 10.13
C LEU A 414 26.46 -1.82 9.73
N LYS A 415 27.56 -1.95 8.98
CA LYS A 415 28.12 -3.25 8.60
C LYS A 415 28.75 -3.95 9.80
N ASP A 416 29.52 -3.20 10.60
CA ASP A 416 30.15 -3.71 11.82
C ASP A 416 29.10 -4.23 12.83
N ASP A 417 27.98 -3.51 13.01
CA ASP A 417 26.85 -3.92 13.86
C ASP A 417 26.18 -5.23 13.41
N LEU A 418 26.23 -5.51 12.11
CA LEU A 418 25.70 -6.74 11.52
C LEU A 418 26.77 -7.83 11.37
N GLU A 419 28.00 -7.58 11.83
CA GLU A 419 29.19 -8.42 11.61
C GLU A 419 29.38 -8.77 10.12
N LEU A 420 29.23 -7.77 9.26
CA LEU A 420 29.50 -7.83 7.83
C LEU A 420 30.87 -7.21 7.53
N PRO A 421 31.59 -7.66 6.47
CA PRO A 421 32.86 -7.06 6.11
C PRO A 421 32.69 -5.62 5.59
N ASN A 422 33.77 -4.82 5.67
CA ASN A 422 33.77 -3.42 5.26
C ASN A 422 33.97 -3.21 3.76
#